data_AF-A0A7K7KGK8-F1
#
_entry.id   AF-A0A7K7KGK8-F1
#
_cell.length_a   1.000
_cell.length_b   1.000
_cell.length_c   1.000
_cell.angle_alpha   90.00
_cell.angle_beta   90.00
_cell.angle_gamma   90.00
#
_symmetry.space_group_name_H-M   'P 1'
#
loop_
_entity.id
_entity.type
_entity.pdbx_description
1 polymer ?
#
loop_
_entity_poly.entity_id
_entity_poly.type
_entity_poly.pdbx_seq_one_letter_code
_entity_poly.pdbx_strand_id
1 'polypeptide(L)'
;LPGAGIGAHTERCPAAWLPALQLLRRGSKAVTRHWKAMHFQRQKLLALTEYLPPRPALPPRCLPRPAPRQQQEHGYARVLRAQLEATLRASRMVAVCQFNAMADEDVATLRHFLRRHDIHVKFVLNEVARPVLAQSKLRNLLPLFVCRNILLVSPEPRAREMLRVLKGVPQVNLLG
;
A
#
# COMPACT_ATOMS: atom_id res chain seq x y z
N LEU A 1 68.17 51.11 -42.01
CA LEU A 1 69.35 51.95 -41.65
C LEU A 1 69.32 53.19 -42.52
N PRO A 2 69.68 54.39 -42.04
CA PRO A 2 69.45 55.07 -40.75
C PRO A 2 68.55 56.31 -41.01
N GLY A 3 68.20 57.23 -40.11
CA GLY A 3 68.54 57.50 -38.72
C GLY A 3 67.56 58.58 -38.22
N ALA A 4 67.13 58.47 -36.96
CA ALA A 4 66.21 59.41 -36.33
C ALA A 4 67.01 60.40 -35.47
N GLY A 5 66.91 61.69 -35.81
CA GLY A 5 67.49 62.79 -35.06
C GLY A 5 66.48 63.41 -34.09
N ILE A 6 67.05 64.01 -33.02
CA ILE A 6 66.68 65.29 -32.40
C ILE A 6 65.21 65.36 -31.94
N GLY A 7 64.87 65.17 -30.67
CA GLY A 7 65.29 65.99 -29.55
C GLY A 7 64.36 67.20 -29.41
N ALA A 8 63.37 67.16 -28.51
CA ALA A 8 62.79 68.34 -27.87
C ALA A 8 61.75 67.99 -26.78
N HIS A 9 61.61 68.95 -25.87
CA HIS A 9 60.47 69.23 -24.99
C HIS A 9 60.43 68.59 -23.60
N THR A 10 60.96 69.39 -22.68
CA THR A 10 60.48 69.60 -21.31
C THR A 10 58.96 69.52 -21.19
N GLU A 11 58.45 68.63 -20.34
CA GLU A 11 57.22 68.86 -19.58
C GLU A 11 57.41 68.37 -18.14
N ARG A 12 57.23 69.31 -17.20
CA ARG A 12 57.16 69.09 -15.76
C ARG A 12 55.88 68.30 -15.46
N CYS A 13 56.02 67.07 -14.99
CA CYS A 13 54.90 66.39 -14.33
C CYS A 13 54.76 66.91 -12.88
N PRO A 14 53.58 67.39 -12.47
CA PRO A 14 53.35 67.81 -11.10
C PRO A 14 53.39 66.59 -10.16
N ALA A 15 53.89 66.80 -8.94
CA ALA A 15 53.93 65.79 -7.89
C ALA A 15 52.54 65.17 -7.71
N ALA A 16 52.39 63.92 -8.16
CA ALA A 16 51.17 63.16 -7.98
C ALA A 16 50.95 62.95 -6.48
N TRP A 17 49.82 63.44 -5.99
CA TRP A 17 49.32 63.11 -4.67
C TRP A 17 49.13 61.60 -4.60
N LEU A 18 50.00 60.91 -3.86
CA LEU A 18 49.80 59.50 -3.54
C LEU A 18 48.45 59.40 -2.80
N PRO A 19 47.48 58.61 -3.29
CA PRO A 19 46.26 58.38 -2.54
C PRO A 19 46.68 57.74 -1.21
N ALA A 20 46.33 58.43 -0.12
CA ALA A 20 46.53 57.98 1.25
C ALA A 20 46.11 56.51 1.36
N LEU A 21 47.06 55.64 1.70
CA LEU A 21 46.87 54.27 2.16
C LEU A 21 45.61 53.59 1.60
N GLN A 22 45.70 52.95 0.43
CA GLN A 22 44.71 51.95 0.06
C GLN A 22 44.77 50.80 1.07
N LEU A 23 43.92 50.84 2.08
CA LEU A 23 43.65 49.73 2.99
C LEU A 23 43.09 48.58 2.16
N LEU A 24 43.98 47.70 1.71
CA LEU A 24 43.63 46.48 0.99
C LEU A 24 42.85 45.61 1.96
N ARG A 25 41.51 45.67 1.91
CA ARG A 25 40.64 44.82 2.72
C ARG A 25 40.86 43.37 2.29
N ARG A 26 41.81 42.68 2.94
CA ARG A 26 42.10 41.25 2.73
C ARG A 26 41.01 40.40 3.38
N GLY A 27 39.78 40.48 2.87
CA GLY A 27 38.64 39.70 3.35
C GLY A 27 37.89 39.02 2.21
N SER A 28 37.53 37.75 2.38
CA SER A 28 36.65 37.05 1.45
C SER A 28 35.25 37.68 1.45
N LYS A 29 34.60 37.72 0.28
CA LYS A 29 33.22 38.23 0.12
C LYS A 29 32.24 37.55 1.09
N ALA A 30 31.10 38.20 1.35
CA ALA A 30 30.06 37.69 2.23
C ALA A 30 29.42 36.39 1.69
N VAL A 31 29.26 36.30 0.36
CA VAL A 31 28.74 35.12 -0.33
C VAL A 31 29.89 34.45 -1.09
N THR A 32 30.06 33.16 -0.85
CA THR A 32 31.08 32.31 -1.48
C THR A 32 30.41 31.06 -2.07
N ARG A 33 31.04 30.45 -3.10
CA ARG A 33 30.53 29.20 -3.71
C ARG A 33 30.65 27.99 -2.77
N HIS A 34 31.57 28.05 -1.81
CA HIS A 34 31.81 27.00 -0.82
C HIS A 34 31.33 27.45 0.56
N TRP A 35 31.13 26.49 1.46
CA TRP A 35 30.82 26.73 2.86
C TRP A 35 31.94 27.50 3.53
N LYS A 36 31.65 28.74 3.92
CA LYS A 36 32.58 29.60 4.64
C LYS A 36 32.61 29.18 6.10
N ALA A 37 33.82 29.04 6.66
CA ALA A 37 33.99 28.81 8.08
C ALA A 37 33.33 29.95 8.86
N MET A 38 32.49 29.59 9.84
CA MET A 38 31.81 30.56 10.68
C MET A 38 32.75 31.06 11.77
N HIS A 39 32.53 32.30 12.22
CA HIS A 39 33.19 32.80 13.42
C HIS A 39 32.83 31.92 14.62
N PHE A 40 33.79 31.71 15.53
CA PHE A 40 33.63 30.82 16.68
C PHE A 40 32.36 31.11 17.52
N GLN A 41 32.05 32.40 17.75
CA GLN A 41 30.83 32.79 18.46
C GLN A 41 29.55 32.45 17.69
N ARG A 42 29.57 32.58 16.35
CA ARG A 42 28.42 32.25 15.49
C ARG A 42 28.17 30.74 15.48
N GLN A 43 29.23 29.94 15.47
CA GLN A 43 29.12 28.49 15.58
C GLN A 43 28.49 28.08 16.92
N LYS A 44 28.90 28.71 18.04
CA LYS A 44 28.26 28.51 19.35
C LYS A 44 26.78 28.89 19.34
N LEU A 45 26.45 30.05 18.76
CA LEU A 45 25.07 30.50 18.67
C LEU A 45 24.21 29.49 17.90
N LEU A 46 24.68 29.02 16.74
CA LEU A 46 23.95 28.04 15.96
C LEU A 46 23.72 26.73 16.72
N ALA A 47 24.76 26.22 17.39
CA ALA A 47 24.67 25.02 18.21
C ALA A 47 23.69 25.16 19.38
N LEU A 48 23.60 26.35 19.99
CA LEU A 48 22.64 26.62 21.07
C LEU A 48 21.21 26.77 20.55
N THR A 49 21.03 27.26 19.32
CA THR A 49 19.73 27.43 18.67
C THR A 49 19.25 26.20 17.91
N GLU A 50 19.92 25.04 18.08
CA GLU A 50 19.47 23.79 17.49
C GLU A 50 18.10 23.39 18.06
N TYR A 51 17.19 22.98 17.18
CA TYR A 51 15.86 22.55 17.57
C TYR A 51 15.94 21.23 18.35
N LEU A 52 15.40 21.24 19.57
CA LEU A 52 15.25 20.05 20.40
C LEU A 52 13.77 19.65 20.43
N PRO A 53 13.36 18.53 19.78
CA PRO A 53 12.00 18.05 19.88
C PRO A 53 11.69 17.61 21.32
N PRO A 54 10.43 17.78 21.78
CA PRO A 54 10.04 17.30 23.11
C PRO A 54 10.23 15.79 23.17
N ARG A 55 10.96 15.32 24.18
CA ARG A 55 11.14 13.89 24.44
C ARG A 55 9.96 13.41 25.29
N PRO A 56 9.02 12.62 24.74
CA PRO A 56 7.93 12.09 25.55
C PRO A 56 8.50 11.16 26.62
N ALA A 57 7.94 11.19 27.83
CA ALA A 57 8.36 10.32 28.93
C ALA A 57 8.21 8.83 28.57
N LEU A 58 7.22 8.50 27.73
CA LEU A 58 6.99 7.18 27.19
C LEU A 58 6.94 7.25 25.66
N PRO A 59 7.68 6.40 24.92
CA PRO A 59 7.54 6.30 23.48
C PRO A 59 6.09 5.96 23.08
N PRO A 60 5.55 6.55 22.00
CA PRO A 60 4.16 6.33 21.58
C PRO A 60 3.87 4.86 21.18
N ARG A 61 4.90 4.05 20.95
CA ARG A 61 4.77 2.60 20.69
C ARG A 61 4.40 1.80 21.93
N CYS A 62 4.72 2.31 23.12
CA CYS A 62 4.40 1.67 24.39
C CYS A 62 3.00 2.05 24.88
N LEU A 63 2.37 3.05 24.27
CA LEU A 63 0.97 3.40 24.53
C LEU A 63 0.06 2.44 23.75
N PRO A 64 -1.09 2.04 24.32
CA PRO A 64 -2.07 1.26 23.57
C PRO A 64 -2.50 2.08 22.36
N ARG A 65 -2.43 1.45 21.18
CA ARG A 65 -2.85 2.10 19.94
C ARG A 65 -4.34 2.42 20.05
N PRO A 66 -4.78 3.66 19.74
CA PRO A 66 -6.20 3.95 19.69
C PRO A 66 -6.87 2.95 18.75
N ALA A 67 -8.04 2.45 19.16
CA ALA A 67 -8.78 1.49 18.36
C ALA A 67 -8.95 2.04 16.94
N PRO A 68 -8.68 1.23 15.90
CA PRO A 68 -8.92 1.67 14.53
C PRO A 68 -10.39 2.08 14.44
N ARG A 69 -10.65 3.26 13.85
CA ARG A 69 -12.01 3.68 13.56
C ARG A 69 -12.70 2.55 12.79
N GLN A 70 -13.85 2.10 13.28
CA GLN A 70 -14.60 1.04 12.63
C GLN A 70 -14.84 1.44 11.17
N GLN A 71 -14.16 0.75 10.26
CA GLN A 71 -14.32 1.01 8.83
C GLN A 71 -15.75 0.64 8.48
N GLN A 72 -16.49 1.61 7.92
CA GLN A 72 -17.85 1.41 7.48
C GLN A 72 -17.89 0.24 6.49
N GLU A 73 -18.82 -0.70 6.67
CA GLU A 73 -18.88 -1.89 5.83
C GLU A 73 -18.90 -1.50 4.35
N HIS A 74 -17.95 -2.03 3.58
CA HIS A 74 -17.90 -1.80 2.14
C HIS A 74 -19.25 -2.20 1.51
N GLY A 75 -19.90 -1.28 0.79
CA GLY A 75 -21.23 -1.51 0.23
C GLY A 75 -21.34 -2.77 -0.64
N TYR A 76 -20.26 -3.12 -1.35
CA TYR A 76 -20.16 -4.35 -2.14
C TYR A 76 -20.26 -5.62 -1.27
N ALA A 77 -19.55 -5.66 -0.14
CA ALA A 77 -19.61 -6.79 0.79
C ALA A 77 -21.03 -6.99 1.34
N ARG A 78 -21.75 -5.90 1.61
CA ARG A 78 -23.17 -5.95 2.05
C ARG A 78 -24.07 -6.60 1.00
N VAL A 79 -23.88 -6.27 -0.28
CA VAL A 79 -24.63 -6.88 -1.39
C VAL A 79 -24.33 -8.37 -1.50
N LEU A 80 -23.05 -8.76 -1.42
CA LEU A 80 -22.67 -10.18 -1.45
C LEU A 80 -23.27 -10.98 -0.29
N ARG A 81 -23.34 -10.40 0.91
CA ARG A 81 -24.00 -11.04 2.06
C ARG A 81 -25.48 -11.25 1.82
N ALA A 82 -26.19 -10.21 1.37
CA ALA A 82 -27.62 -10.29 1.08
C ALA A 82 -27.92 -11.33 -0.02
N GLN A 83 -27.08 -11.39 -1.06
CA GLN A 83 -27.20 -12.39 -2.12
C GLN A 83 -26.95 -13.81 -1.57
N LEU A 84 -25.93 -14.00 -0.74
CA LEU A 84 -25.63 -15.29 -0.14
C LEU A 84 -26.79 -15.76 0.76
N GLU A 85 -27.32 -14.88 1.61
CA GLU A 85 -28.49 -15.17 2.45
C GLU A 85 -29.70 -15.58 1.61
N ALA A 86 -29.99 -14.84 0.54
CA ALA A 86 -31.09 -15.17 -0.36
C ALA A 86 -30.90 -16.55 -0.99
N THR A 87 -29.68 -16.87 -1.46
CA THR A 87 -29.38 -18.19 -2.04
C THR A 87 -29.50 -19.32 -1.01
N LEU A 88 -29.04 -19.12 0.23
CA LEU A 88 -29.16 -20.12 1.29
C LEU A 88 -30.62 -20.35 1.70
N ARG A 89 -31.44 -19.29 1.73
CA ARG A 89 -32.89 -19.40 2.02
C ARG A 89 -33.67 -20.09 0.90
N ALA A 90 -33.32 -19.84 -0.36
CA ALA A 90 -34.00 -20.43 -1.51
C ALA A 90 -33.67 -21.93 -1.72
N SER A 91 -32.65 -22.43 -1.05
CA SER A 91 -32.07 -23.75 -1.36
C SER A 91 -32.37 -24.76 -0.28
N ARG A 92 -32.71 -25.99 -0.70
CA ARG A 92 -32.96 -27.10 0.22
C ARG A 92 -31.71 -27.95 0.45
N MET A 93 -30.74 -27.90 -0.46
CA MET A 93 -29.46 -28.59 -0.34
C MET A 93 -28.31 -27.59 -0.51
N VAL A 94 -27.40 -27.62 0.46
CA VAL A 94 -26.16 -26.84 0.46
C VAL A 94 -25.03 -27.80 0.78
N ALA A 95 -24.01 -27.84 -0.07
CA ALA A 95 -22.80 -28.61 0.15
C ALA A 95 -21.58 -27.68 0.08
N VAL A 96 -20.65 -27.88 1.01
CA VAL A 96 -19.39 -27.15 1.11
C VAL A 96 -18.29 -28.01 0.51
N CYS A 97 -17.64 -27.49 -0.52
CA CYS A 97 -16.50 -28.15 -1.16
C CYS A 97 -15.25 -27.29 -1.01
N GLN A 98 -14.11 -27.93 -0.78
CA GLN A 98 -12.81 -27.33 -0.96
C GLN A 98 -12.44 -27.35 -2.45
N PHE A 99 -12.02 -26.20 -2.96
CA PHE A 99 -11.58 -26.03 -4.32
C PHE A 99 -10.06 -25.98 -4.40
N ASN A 100 -9.48 -26.97 -5.07
CA ASN A 100 -8.10 -26.90 -5.50
C ASN A 100 -8.01 -26.21 -6.87
N ALA A 101 -6.90 -25.52 -7.12
CA ALA A 101 -6.72 -24.83 -8.38
C ALA A 101 -6.77 -25.81 -9.56
N MET A 102 -7.53 -25.46 -10.58
CA MET A 102 -7.71 -26.22 -11.83
C MET A 102 -7.81 -25.25 -13.00
N ALA A 103 -7.65 -25.74 -14.23
CA ALA A 103 -7.73 -24.90 -15.42
C ALA A 103 -9.16 -24.34 -15.60
N ASP A 104 -9.28 -23.14 -16.16
CA ASP A 104 -10.57 -22.47 -16.31
C ASP A 104 -11.56 -23.28 -17.18
N GLU A 105 -11.06 -24.02 -18.18
CA GLU A 105 -11.85 -24.93 -19.02
C GLU A 105 -12.50 -26.05 -18.21
N ASP A 106 -11.75 -26.63 -17.26
CA ASP A 106 -12.27 -27.68 -16.38
C ASP A 106 -13.31 -27.11 -15.42
N VAL A 107 -13.11 -25.87 -14.93
CA VAL A 107 -14.10 -25.18 -14.08
C VAL A 107 -15.40 -24.92 -14.85
N ALA A 108 -15.29 -24.47 -16.10
CA ALA A 108 -16.44 -24.23 -16.96
C ALA A 108 -17.21 -25.52 -17.23
N THR A 109 -16.49 -26.60 -17.52
CA THR A 109 -17.04 -27.94 -17.75
C THR A 109 -17.75 -28.48 -16.50
N LEU A 110 -17.14 -28.36 -15.33
CA LEU A 110 -17.76 -28.73 -14.05
C LEU A 110 -19.05 -27.93 -13.79
N ARG A 111 -19.01 -26.61 -13.99
CA ARG A 111 -20.20 -25.75 -13.84
C ARG A 111 -21.31 -26.18 -14.80
N HIS A 112 -20.98 -26.56 -16.03
CA HIS A 112 -21.95 -27.04 -17.01
C HIS A 112 -22.60 -28.34 -16.58
N PHE A 113 -21.82 -29.33 -16.14
CA PHE A 113 -22.36 -30.60 -15.64
C PHE A 113 -23.26 -30.41 -14.42
N LEU A 114 -22.87 -29.55 -13.48
CA LEU A 114 -23.68 -29.27 -12.30
C LEU A 114 -24.98 -28.52 -12.64
N ARG A 115 -24.95 -27.59 -13.61
CA ARG A 115 -26.17 -26.92 -14.08
C ARG A 115 -27.17 -27.84 -14.76
N ARG A 116 -26.73 -28.91 -15.44
CA ARG A 116 -27.64 -29.92 -16.01
C ARG A 116 -28.53 -30.58 -14.95
N HIS A 117 -28.08 -30.59 -13.70
CA HIS A 117 -28.77 -31.15 -12.55
C HIS A 117 -29.37 -30.07 -11.62
N ASP A 118 -29.52 -28.83 -12.11
CA ASP A 118 -30.00 -27.65 -11.35
C ASP A 118 -29.14 -27.27 -10.13
N ILE A 119 -27.88 -27.74 -10.09
CA ILE A 119 -26.94 -27.42 -9.02
C ILE A 119 -26.13 -26.18 -9.41
N HIS A 120 -26.26 -25.14 -8.58
CA HIS A 120 -25.61 -23.86 -8.77
C HIS A 120 -24.29 -23.81 -7.99
N VAL A 121 -23.20 -23.52 -8.71
CA VAL A 121 -21.88 -23.32 -8.12
C VAL A 121 -21.71 -21.85 -7.73
N LYS A 122 -21.43 -21.58 -6.46
CA LYS A 122 -21.17 -20.23 -5.94
C LYS A 122 -19.78 -20.17 -5.31
N PHE A 123 -18.96 -19.26 -5.80
CA PHE A 123 -17.66 -18.95 -5.24
C PHE A 123 -17.86 -17.86 -4.19
N VAL A 124 -17.48 -18.15 -2.94
CA VAL A 124 -17.75 -17.25 -1.82
C VAL A 124 -16.46 -17.02 -1.05
N LEU A 125 -16.19 -15.76 -0.71
CA LEU A 125 -15.07 -15.38 0.14
C LEU A 125 -15.38 -15.74 1.59
N ASN A 126 -14.40 -16.27 2.31
CA ASN A 126 -14.56 -16.67 3.71
C ASN A 126 -14.97 -15.49 4.61
N GLU A 127 -14.49 -14.28 4.31
CA GLU A 127 -14.84 -13.04 5.02
C GLU A 127 -16.34 -12.69 4.92
N VAL A 128 -16.98 -13.07 3.82
CA VAL A 128 -18.41 -12.84 3.56
C VAL A 128 -19.24 -14.02 4.06
N ALA A 129 -18.77 -15.25 3.84
CA ALA A 129 -19.48 -16.46 4.24
C ALA A 129 -19.60 -16.61 5.76
N ARG A 130 -18.51 -16.39 6.50
CA ARG A 130 -18.47 -16.58 7.96
C ARG A 130 -19.53 -15.78 8.73
N PRO A 131 -19.69 -14.45 8.53
CA PRO A 131 -20.72 -13.70 9.24
C PRO A 131 -22.14 -14.16 8.89
N VAL A 132 -22.39 -14.48 7.62
CA VAL A 132 -23.70 -14.96 7.15
C VAL A 132 -24.03 -16.32 7.76
N LEU A 133 -23.06 -17.25 7.77
CA LEU A 133 -23.25 -18.59 8.31
C LEU A 133 -23.38 -18.60 9.83
N ALA A 134 -22.68 -17.71 10.52
CA ALA A 134 -22.78 -17.55 11.98
C ALA A 134 -24.18 -17.12 12.44
N GLN A 135 -24.88 -16.34 11.63
CA GLN A 135 -26.26 -15.91 11.87
C GLN A 135 -27.30 -16.94 11.38
N SER A 136 -26.90 -17.86 10.51
CA SER A 136 -27.77 -18.88 9.93
C SER A 136 -27.87 -20.13 10.81
N LYS A 137 -28.80 -21.04 10.45
CA LYS A 137 -28.91 -22.38 11.05
C LYS A 137 -27.68 -23.26 10.81
N LEU A 138 -26.81 -22.89 9.86
CA LEU A 138 -25.65 -23.65 9.42
C LEU A 138 -24.35 -23.25 10.15
N ARG A 139 -24.46 -22.81 11.41
CA ARG A 139 -23.29 -22.42 12.23
C ARG A 139 -22.23 -23.52 12.32
N ASN A 140 -22.64 -24.79 12.27
CA ASN A 140 -21.74 -25.93 12.35
C ASN A 140 -20.84 -26.08 11.10
N LEU A 141 -21.16 -25.41 9.99
CA LEU A 141 -20.33 -25.41 8.77
C LEU A 141 -19.19 -24.37 8.82
N LEU A 142 -19.23 -23.41 9.76
CA LEU A 142 -18.16 -22.41 9.94
C LEU A 142 -16.72 -22.95 9.94
N PRO A 143 -16.39 -24.05 10.68
CA PRO A 143 -15.03 -24.58 10.70
C PRO A 143 -14.57 -25.12 9.35
N LEU A 144 -15.47 -25.42 8.41
CA LEU A 144 -15.10 -25.87 7.07
C LEU A 144 -14.57 -24.70 6.21
N PHE A 145 -14.88 -23.46 6.57
CA PHE A 145 -14.51 -22.27 5.78
C PHE A 145 -13.09 -21.74 6.09
N VAL A 146 -12.06 -22.55 5.83
CA VAL A 146 -10.65 -22.17 6.09
C VAL A 146 -9.93 -21.78 4.79
N CYS A 147 -10.13 -22.52 3.71
CA CYS A 147 -9.38 -22.39 2.46
C CYS A 147 -10.23 -21.75 1.34
N ARG A 148 -9.91 -22.03 0.07
CA ARG A 148 -10.78 -21.69 -1.06
C ARG A 148 -11.97 -22.64 -1.07
N ASN A 149 -13.13 -22.11 -0.72
CA ASN A 149 -14.35 -22.89 -0.61
C ASN A 149 -15.32 -22.54 -1.72
N ILE A 150 -16.02 -23.55 -2.20
CA ILE A 150 -17.13 -23.42 -3.13
C ILE A 150 -18.38 -23.93 -2.42
N LEU A 151 -19.47 -23.20 -2.62
CA LEU A 151 -20.79 -23.65 -2.24
C LEU A 151 -21.50 -24.24 -3.44
N LEU A 152 -21.95 -25.48 -3.30
CA LEU A 152 -22.87 -26.12 -4.22
C LEU A 152 -24.27 -25.98 -3.63
N VAL A 153 -25.14 -25.33 -4.37
CA VAL A 153 -26.43 -24.87 -3.88
C VAL A 153 -27.50 -25.38 -4.84
N SER A 154 -28.49 -26.10 -4.32
CA SER A 154 -29.56 -26.69 -5.13
C SER A 154 -30.94 -26.49 -4.49
N PRO A 155 -31.98 -26.17 -5.27
CA PRO A 155 -33.36 -26.12 -4.78
C PRO A 155 -33.89 -27.52 -4.43
N GLU A 156 -33.40 -28.56 -5.11
CA GLU A 156 -33.77 -29.97 -4.85
C GLU A 156 -32.59 -30.79 -4.30
N PRO A 157 -32.82 -31.72 -3.36
CA PRO A 157 -31.75 -32.53 -2.77
C PRO A 157 -31.30 -33.68 -3.70
N ARG A 158 -30.47 -33.36 -4.70
CA ARG A 158 -29.92 -34.32 -5.69
C ARG A 158 -28.48 -34.75 -5.38
N ALA A 159 -28.24 -35.24 -4.17
CA ALA A 159 -26.89 -35.61 -3.71
C ALA A 159 -26.22 -36.72 -4.56
N ARG A 160 -26.98 -37.69 -5.07
CA ARG A 160 -26.42 -38.81 -5.87
C ARG A 160 -25.79 -38.33 -7.18
N GLU A 161 -26.45 -37.40 -7.86
CA GLU A 161 -25.98 -36.85 -9.14
C GLU A 161 -24.76 -35.96 -8.91
N MET A 162 -24.81 -35.12 -7.88
CA MET A 162 -23.68 -34.31 -7.44
C MET A 162 -22.43 -35.16 -7.17
N LEU A 163 -22.57 -36.24 -6.40
CA LEU A 163 -21.45 -37.12 -6.07
C LEU A 163 -20.88 -37.86 -7.29
N ARG A 164 -21.71 -38.18 -8.30
CA ARG A 164 -21.22 -38.77 -9.56
C ARG A 164 -20.34 -37.78 -10.33
N VAL A 165 -20.75 -36.51 -10.40
CA VAL A 165 -19.96 -35.45 -11.06
C VAL A 165 -18.67 -35.19 -10.29
N LEU A 166 -18.74 -35.07 -8.96
CA LEU A 166 -17.57 -34.82 -8.11
C LEU A 166 -16.54 -35.96 -8.16
N LYS A 167 -16.98 -37.22 -8.31
CA LYS A 167 -16.05 -38.36 -8.51
C LYS A 167 -15.22 -38.23 -9.78
N GLY A 168 -15.72 -37.54 -10.80
CA GLY A 168 -14.96 -37.27 -12.03
C GLY A 168 -13.92 -36.16 -11.89
N VAL A 169 -13.99 -35.35 -10.83
CA VAL A 169 -13.14 -34.15 -10.65
C VAL A 169 -12.43 -34.22 -9.29
N PRO A 170 -11.23 -34.82 -9.21
CA PRO A 170 -10.50 -34.97 -7.95
C PRO A 170 -10.00 -33.64 -7.36
N GLN A 171 -10.04 -32.54 -8.12
CA GLN A 171 -9.66 -31.21 -7.65
C GLN A 171 -10.71 -30.59 -6.71
N VAL A 172 -11.93 -31.13 -6.64
CA VAL A 172 -13.01 -30.63 -5.79
C VAL A 172 -13.32 -31.64 -4.69
N ASN A 173 -12.92 -31.31 -3.46
CA ASN A 173 -13.12 -32.18 -2.31
C ASN A 173 -14.38 -31.78 -1.55
N LEU A 174 -15.34 -32.70 -1.43
CA LEU A 174 -16.53 -32.48 -0.61
C LEU A 174 -16.18 -32.56 0.88
N LEU A 175 -16.52 -31.53 1.65
CA LEU A 175 -16.27 -31.48 3.10
C LEU A 175 -17.51 -31.84 3.91
N GLY A 176 -18.69 -31.39 3.48
CA GLY A 176 -19.96 -31.60 4.18
C GLY A 176 -21.16 -30.97 3.50
#